data_AF-A0A1G4JSD7-F1
#
_entry.id   AF-A0A1G4JSD7-F1
#
_cell.length_a   1.000
_cell.length_b   1.000
_cell.length_c   1.000
_cell.angle_alpha   90.00
_cell.angle_beta   90.00
_cell.angle_gamma   90.00
#
_symmetry.space_group_name_H-M   'P 1'
#
loop_
_entity.id
_entity.type
_entity.pdbx_description
1 polymer ?
#
loop_
_entity_poly.entity_id
_entity_poly.type
_entity_poly.pdbx_seq_one_letter_code
_entity_poly.pdbx_strand_id
1 'polypeptide(L)'
;MRLVLRSVRGVKTLHTPIYNGLELKNRQDLLSQLRVLEKIIISSSYDKSLLYSGKYKKLPQLISGGDSVKLDYVLKEFLTSMQLMEAENPAIQKNPTAKLGKIGLQLFTDCHQENVTALGTTLSRALAERYNQLPQPSTLNGLEVALAKVRAFLKESRILVKNRDEIDVLVQKLCSHEQNAISIKKVLEKLDYKLVSNDVVRITRGRRTEDELEVSNGWKFPGGVIDSSEPYLRSLQIPKNKLVSVNSPMLVLVHDGDLRDANNVLPALHFAAKQGKSMVVIVNGEYKGDALAAITIHNNKNARQNVNSKAIVFKYSSRGHDGISLQENVDFLNFLQLPHGVASIYSPKFSEFVPSSASATQFFGSLESLKATTGEAFFYNPGTEMENRALRTTVTLHIGGESELEIDHRRAELDHVINNVLCHGLSQGWLPSQGISLVKAIKELEGVSKENPLYVGHQAVIETLTAPLENALRNKYSVHRFQAAAATSKTIEESDFKTAFLPDKCSAMEKGLLEPWSSVDQALRGVSGFLKLLSSCDVLVTRYFDKPRKD
;
A
#
# COMPACT_ATOMS: atom_id res chain seq x y z
N MET A 1 -33.52 -12.97 13.95
CA MET A 1 -32.89 -12.03 13.01
C MET A 1 -33.16 -10.61 13.52
N ARG A 2 -32.29 -10.05 14.39
CA ARG A 2 -32.43 -8.66 14.85
C ARG A 2 -31.95 -7.75 13.73
N LEU A 3 -32.87 -7.02 13.09
CA LEU A 3 -32.55 -5.92 12.19
C LEU A 3 -31.72 -4.88 12.97
N VAL A 4 -30.40 -4.90 12.75
CA VAL A 4 -29.51 -3.86 13.24
C VAL A 4 -29.79 -2.64 12.38
N LEU A 5 -30.67 -1.76 12.85
CA LEU A 5 -30.88 -0.45 12.25
C LEU A 5 -29.52 0.25 12.18
N ARG A 6 -29.05 0.56 10.96
CA ARG A 6 -27.75 1.23 10.76
C ARG A 6 -27.87 2.70 11.14
N SER A 7 -26.92 3.20 11.92
CA SER A 7 -26.85 4.63 12.26
C SER A 7 -26.63 5.45 10.99
N VAL A 8 -27.42 6.51 10.82
CA VAL A 8 -27.35 7.39 9.66
C VAL A 8 -26.33 8.49 9.95
N ARG A 9 -25.39 8.72 9.01
CA ARG A 9 -24.44 9.82 9.10
C ARG A 9 -25.15 11.13 8.76
N GLY A 10 -25.26 12.04 9.72
CA GLY A 10 -25.77 13.41 9.51
C GLY A 10 -24.75 14.44 9.98
N VAL A 11 -24.76 15.63 9.35
CA VAL A 11 -24.13 16.84 9.89
C VAL A 11 -25.27 17.69 10.46
N LYS A 12 -25.57 17.54 11.76
CA LYS A 12 -26.58 18.39 12.41
C LYS A 12 -25.97 19.76 12.67
N THR A 13 -26.35 20.75 11.86
CA THR A 13 -25.78 22.11 11.89
C THR A 13 -25.94 22.86 13.22
N LEU A 14 -26.92 22.48 14.07
CA LEU A 14 -27.15 23.13 15.38
C LEU A 14 -26.38 22.51 16.57
N HIS A 15 -25.82 21.29 16.44
CA HIS A 15 -25.18 20.56 17.56
C HIS A 15 -23.88 19.84 17.17
N THR A 16 -23.31 20.14 16.02
CA THR A 16 -22.01 19.58 15.61
C THR A 16 -20.93 20.16 16.51
N PRO A 17 -20.19 19.36 17.31
CA PRO A 17 -19.15 19.91 18.17
C PRO A 17 -18.00 20.47 17.32
N ILE A 18 -17.75 21.76 17.53
CA ILE A 18 -16.66 22.52 16.94
C ILE A 18 -15.64 22.77 18.05
N TYR A 19 -14.39 22.46 17.79
CA TYR A 19 -13.28 22.67 18.73
C TYR A 19 -12.30 23.67 18.16
N ASN A 20 -11.71 24.47 19.05
CA ASN A 20 -10.65 25.41 18.68
C ASN A 20 -9.33 24.64 18.54
N GLY A 21 -8.81 24.53 17.32
CA GLY A 21 -7.55 23.87 17.00
C GLY A 21 -6.31 24.59 17.55
N LEU A 22 -6.42 25.87 17.94
CA LEU A 22 -5.32 26.60 18.56
C LEU A 22 -5.08 26.17 20.02
N GLU A 23 -6.12 25.68 20.68
CA GLU A 23 -6.06 25.24 22.08
C GLU A 23 -5.17 24.00 22.24
N LEU A 24 -4.20 24.07 23.16
CA LEU A 24 -3.26 22.98 23.41
C LEU A 24 -3.96 21.65 23.73
N LYS A 25 -5.01 21.70 24.55
CA LYS A 25 -5.78 20.51 24.93
C LYS A 25 -6.36 19.79 23.71
N ASN A 26 -6.99 20.52 22.78
CA ASN A 26 -7.59 19.92 21.59
C ASN A 26 -6.53 19.31 20.67
N ARG A 27 -5.34 19.94 20.55
CA ARG A 27 -4.21 19.37 19.81
C ARG A 27 -3.59 18.15 20.48
N GLN A 28 -3.56 18.11 21.80
CA GLN A 28 -3.15 16.91 22.55
C GLN A 28 -4.16 15.77 22.38
N ASP A 29 -5.44 16.09 22.33
CA ASP A 29 -6.52 15.14 22.12
C ASP A 29 -6.49 14.52 20.71
N LEU A 30 -6.12 15.29 19.68
CA LEU A 30 -5.84 14.76 18.32
C LEU A 30 -4.79 13.64 18.32
N LEU A 31 -3.79 13.73 19.21
CA LEU A 31 -2.70 12.75 19.30
C LEU A 31 -3.03 11.55 20.20
N SER A 32 -4.16 11.55 20.90
CA SER A 32 -4.49 10.55 21.92
C SER A 32 -4.51 9.11 21.36
N GLN A 33 -5.16 8.90 20.21
CA GLN A 33 -5.25 7.59 19.58
C GLN A 33 -3.98 7.22 18.82
N LEU A 34 -3.24 8.23 18.33
CA LEU A 34 -1.92 8.00 17.74
C LEU A 34 -0.92 7.44 18.77
N ARG A 35 -1.00 7.88 20.04
CA ARG A 35 -0.22 7.27 21.15
C ARG A 35 -0.57 5.80 21.38
N VAL A 36 -1.85 5.44 21.24
CA VAL A 36 -2.29 4.04 21.38
C VAL A 36 -1.74 3.21 20.21
N LEU A 37 -1.88 3.72 18.99
CA LEU A 37 -1.33 3.10 17.79
C LEU A 37 0.17 2.88 17.91
N GLU A 38 0.92 3.91 18.32
CA GLU A 38 2.37 3.82 18.49
C GLU A 38 2.75 2.73 19.50
N LYS A 39 2.06 2.66 20.64
CA LYS A 39 2.29 1.59 21.63
C LYS A 39 2.09 0.21 21.02
N ILE A 40 1.01 0.02 20.25
CA ILE A 40 0.73 -1.25 19.57
C ILE A 40 1.88 -1.58 18.60
N ILE A 41 2.22 -0.66 17.71
CA ILE A 41 3.25 -0.86 16.69
C ILE A 41 4.62 -1.12 17.32
N ILE A 42 5.05 -0.31 18.30
CA ILE A 42 6.34 -0.50 18.98
C ILE A 42 6.35 -1.83 19.73
N SER A 43 5.25 -2.23 20.37
CA SER A 43 5.17 -3.50 21.09
C SER A 43 5.25 -4.72 20.18
N SER A 44 4.95 -4.56 18.89
CA SER A 44 5.05 -5.59 17.87
C SER A 44 6.20 -5.35 16.88
N SER A 45 7.09 -4.39 17.14
CA SER A 45 8.23 -4.10 16.26
C SER A 45 9.51 -4.69 16.85
N TYR A 46 10.50 -4.93 15.98
CA TYR A 46 11.84 -5.37 16.36
C TYR A 46 11.84 -6.73 17.10
N ASP A 47 11.25 -7.74 16.47
CA ASP A 47 11.19 -9.15 16.93
C ASP A 47 10.41 -9.41 18.24
N LYS A 48 9.61 -8.43 18.69
CA LYS A 48 8.63 -8.65 19.76
C LYS A 48 7.34 -9.25 19.21
N SER A 49 6.65 -10.01 20.06
CA SER A 49 5.35 -10.60 19.73
C SER A 49 4.22 -9.89 20.48
N LEU A 50 3.10 -9.70 19.79
CA LEU A 50 1.86 -9.17 20.34
C LEU A 50 0.90 -10.34 20.63
N LEU A 51 0.25 -10.32 21.80
CA LEU A 51 -0.90 -11.18 22.06
C LEU A 51 -2.18 -10.50 21.57
N TYR A 52 -2.81 -11.07 20.54
CA TYR A 52 -3.99 -10.51 19.88
C TYR A 52 -5.22 -11.39 20.07
N SER A 53 -6.30 -10.83 20.60
CA SER A 53 -7.61 -11.49 20.67
C SER A 53 -8.61 -10.74 19.77
N GLY A 54 -8.94 -11.33 18.63
CA GLY A 54 -9.93 -10.78 17.70
C GLY A 54 -11.36 -11.04 18.17
N LYS A 55 -12.31 -10.19 17.76
CA LYS A 55 -13.73 -10.26 18.17
C LYS A 55 -14.38 -11.65 18.00
N TYR A 56 -13.98 -12.40 16.98
CA TYR A 56 -14.53 -13.71 16.64
C TYR A 56 -13.61 -14.90 16.98
N LYS A 57 -12.50 -14.66 17.67
CA LYS A 57 -11.55 -15.72 18.04
C LYS A 57 -11.76 -16.13 19.48
N LYS A 58 -11.95 -17.43 19.72
CA LYS A 58 -12.13 -18.00 21.06
C LYS A 58 -10.84 -17.99 21.89
N LEU A 59 -9.69 -18.01 21.22
CA LEU A 59 -8.37 -18.03 21.85
C LEU A 59 -7.51 -16.87 21.32
N PRO A 60 -6.75 -16.19 22.20
CA PRO A 60 -5.79 -15.19 21.78
C PRO A 60 -4.68 -15.84 20.95
N GLN A 61 -4.14 -15.10 19.98
CA GLN A 61 -3.08 -15.52 19.09
C GLN A 61 -1.82 -14.71 19.33
N LEU A 62 -0.67 -15.37 19.34
CA LEU A 62 0.61 -14.70 19.35
C LEU A 62 0.96 -14.29 17.91
N ILE A 63 1.19 -13.01 17.69
CA ILE A 63 1.59 -12.45 16.39
C ILE A 63 3.01 -11.91 16.55
N SER A 64 3.97 -12.53 15.85
CA SER A 64 5.36 -12.07 15.82
C SER A 64 5.49 -10.76 15.04
N GLY A 65 6.45 -9.93 15.45
CA GLY A 65 6.84 -8.71 14.75
C GLY A 65 7.31 -8.93 13.30
N GLY A 66 7.77 -10.15 12.99
CA GLY A 66 8.14 -10.54 11.63
C GLY A 66 6.96 -10.88 10.72
N ASP A 67 5.76 -11.10 11.26
CA ASP A 67 4.56 -11.44 10.49
C ASP A 67 3.85 -10.15 10.03
N SER A 68 4.42 -9.49 9.03
CA SER A 68 3.93 -8.20 8.50
C SER A 68 2.46 -8.25 8.08
N VAL A 69 2.00 -9.40 7.59
CA VAL A 69 0.63 -9.62 7.11
C VAL A 69 -0.37 -9.62 8.27
N LYS A 70 -0.09 -10.40 9.33
CA LYS A 70 -0.97 -10.42 10.51
C LYS A 70 -0.94 -9.09 11.25
N LEU A 71 0.21 -8.41 11.28
CA LEU A 71 0.30 -7.07 11.87
C LEU A 71 -0.56 -6.05 11.12
N ASP A 72 -0.51 -6.03 9.78
CA ASP A 72 -1.38 -5.16 8.98
C ASP A 72 -2.87 -5.44 9.25
N TYR A 73 -3.25 -6.72 9.41
CA TYR A 73 -4.60 -7.09 9.81
C TYR A 73 -4.98 -6.53 11.20
N VAL A 74 -4.09 -6.63 12.19
CA VAL A 74 -4.32 -6.07 13.54
C VAL A 74 -4.50 -4.55 13.47
N LEU A 75 -3.69 -3.85 12.67
CA LEU A 75 -3.81 -2.40 12.49
C LEU A 75 -5.14 -2.02 11.83
N LYS A 76 -5.57 -2.76 10.80
CA LYS A 76 -6.86 -2.57 10.14
C LYS A 76 -8.06 -2.85 11.06
N GLU A 77 -7.99 -3.91 11.86
CA GLU A 77 -8.98 -4.21 12.90
C GLU A 77 -9.02 -3.11 13.96
N PHE A 78 -7.87 -2.62 14.43
CA PHE A 78 -7.79 -1.52 15.38
C PHE A 78 -8.51 -0.27 14.86
N LEU A 79 -8.18 0.18 13.65
CA LEU A 79 -8.83 1.33 13.00
C LEU A 79 -10.35 1.14 12.84
N THR A 80 -10.76 -0.04 12.37
CA THR A 80 -12.17 -0.37 12.16
C THR A 80 -12.93 -0.42 13.48
N SER A 81 -12.33 -1.00 14.53
CA SER A 81 -12.93 -1.14 15.86
C SER A 81 -13.19 0.23 16.49
N MET A 82 -12.26 1.19 16.33
CA MET A 82 -12.45 2.56 16.81
C MET A 82 -13.65 3.24 16.14
N GLN A 83 -13.79 3.06 14.82
CA GLN A 83 -14.91 3.63 14.09
C GLN A 83 -16.26 3.04 14.53
N LEU A 84 -16.30 1.73 14.79
CA LEU A 84 -17.50 1.05 15.28
C LEU A 84 -17.85 1.44 16.72
N MET A 85 -16.87 1.50 17.62
CA MET A 85 -17.09 1.87 19.02
C MET A 85 -17.72 3.25 19.17
N GLU A 86 -17.31 4.25 18.37
CA GLU A 86 -17.94 5.57 18.40
C GLU A 86 -19.38 5.56 17.86
N ALA A 87 -19.67 4.72 16.86
CA ALA A 87 -21.00 4.63 16.27
C ALA A 87 -22.01 3.89 17.18
N GLU A 88 -21.53 2.89 17.93
CA GLU A 88 -22.35 2.03 18.78
C GLU A 88 -22.51 2.56 20.21
N ASN A 89 -21.57 3.38 20.70
CA ASN A 89 -21.56 3.87 22.08
C ASN A 89 -21.76 5.40 22.17
N PRO A 90 -22.96 5.88 22.57
CA PRO A 90 -23.26 7.30 22.71
C PRO A 90 -22.37 8.04 23.72
N ALA A 91 -21.82 7.37 24.73
CA ALA A 91 -20.92 8.00 25.70
C ALA A 91 -19.56 8.32 25.06
N ILE A 92 -19.03 7.39 24.24
CA ILE A 92 -17.80 7.62 23.46
C ILE A 92 -18.03 8.72 22.42
N GLN A 93 -19.18 8.72 21.76
CA GLN A 93 -19.56 9.74 20.78
C GLN A 93 -19.66 11.17 21.36
N LYS A 94 -19.93 11.31 22.65
CA LYS A 94 -19.96 12.60 23.35
C LYS A 94 -18.61 13.02 23.92
N ASN A 95 -17.63 12.11 23.97
CA ASN A 95 -16.30 12.37 24.54
C ASN A 95 -15.42 13.14 23.53
N PRO A 96 -15.01 14.39 23.83
CA PRO A 96 -14.16 15.19 22.94
C PRO A 96 -12.84 14.50 22.57
N THR A 97 -12.13 13.95 23.55
CA THR A 97 -10.83 13.32 23.38
C THR A 97 -10.92 12.11 22.45
N ALA A 98 -11.97 11.28 22.60
CA ALA A 98 -12.17 10.13 21.72
C ALA A 98 -12.42 10.56 20.26
N LYS A 99 -13.22 11.60 20.05
CA LYS A 99 -13.55 12.11 18.70
C LYS A 99 -12.36 12.76 18.03
N LEU A 100 -11.68 13.66 18.74
CA LEU A 100 -10.49 14.33 18.23
C LEU A 100 -9.37 13.32 17.98
N GLY A 101 -9.15 12.38 18.89
CA GLY A 101 -8.17 11.32 18.70
C GLY A 101 -8.42 10.49 17.44
N LYS A 102 -9.68 10.17 17.14
CA LYS A 102 -10.03 9.50 15.88
C LYS A 102 -9.75 10.37 14.65
N ILE A 103 -10.08 11.66 14.70
CA ILE A 103 -9.76 12.60 13.61
C ILE A 103 -8.25 12.66 13.39
N GLY A 104 -7.45 12.82 14.45
CA GLY A 104 -6.00 12.85 14.35
C GLY A 104 -5.42 11.54 13.80
N LEU A 105 -5.98 10.40 14.19
CA LEU A 105 -5.59 9.10 13.64
C LEU A 105 -5.94 8.99 12.14
N GLN A 106 -7.13 9.45 11.72
CA GLN A 106 -7.51 9.45 10.31
C GLN A 106 -6.61 10.37 9.49
N LEU A 107 -6.34 11.59 9.98
CA LEU A 107 -5.40 12.52 9.36
C LEU A 107 -4.01 11.90 9.21
N PHE A 108 -3.53 11.21 10.24
CA PHE A 108 -2.28 10.48 10.20
C PHE A 108 -2.29 9.39 9.11
N THR A 109 -3.32 8.54 9.07
CA THR A 109 -3.40 7.46 8.07
C THR A 109 -3.50 7.98 6.64
N ASP A 110 -4.22 9.09 6.45
CA ASP A 110 -4.40 9.72 5.14
C ASP A 110 -3.06 10.32 4.65
N CYS A 111 -2.34 11.02 5.52
CA CYS A 111 -1.00 11.55 5.20
C CYS A 111 0.01 10.45 4.89
N HIS A 112 -0.09 9.29 5.56
CA HIS A 112 0.83 8.18 5.35
C HIS A 112 0.42 7.26 4.18
N GLN A 113 -0.76 7.46 3.58
CA GLN A 113 -1.26 6.67 2.44
C GLN A 113 -1.15 5.16 2.69
N GLU A 114 -1.66 4.71 3.84
CA GLU A 114 -1.59 3.32 4.33
C GLU A 114 -0.16 2.77 4.63
N ASN A 115 0.90 3.58 4.51
CA ASN A 115 2.26 3.22 4.95
C ASN A 115 2.45 3.50 6.45
N VAL A 116 1.70 2.78 7.28
CA VAL A 116 1.75 2.92 8.74
C VAL A 116 2.95 2.14 9.29
N THR A 117 4.07 2.82 9.48
CA THR A 117 5.31 2.23 10.00
C THR A 117 5.59 2.68 11.45
N ALA A 118 6.44 1.92 12.17
CA ALA A 118 6.91 2.32 13.50
C ALA A 118 7.59 3.69 13.47
N LEU A 119 8.46 3.91 12.48
CA LEU A 119 9.13 5.18 12.24
C LEU A 119 8.15 6.31 11.98
N GLY A 120 7.25 6.16 10.99
CA GLY A 120 6.29 7.21 10.64
C GLY A 120 5.37 7.59 11.79
N THR A 121 4.93 6.59 12.57
CA THR A 121 4.07 6.79 13.74
C THR A 121 4.81 7.51 14.87
N THR A 122 6.02 7.06 15.22
CA THR A 122 6.82 7.67 16.28
C THR A 122 7.24 9.10 15.95
N LEU A 123 7.75 9.34 14.74
CA LEU A 123 8.15 10.68 14.31
C LEU A 123 6.95 11.63 14.26
N SER A 124 5.81 11.19 13.68
CA SER A 124 4.60 12.02 13.59
C SER A 124 4.09 12.45 14.95
N ARG A 125 3.97 11.51 15.90
CA ARG A 125 3.53 11.84 17.26
C ARG A 125 4.53 12.76 17.94
N ALA A 126 5.80 12.37 18.00
CA ALA A 126 6.79 13.08 18.79
C ALA A 126 7.03 14.51 18.27
N LEU A 127 7.14 14.71 16.96
CA LEU A 127 7.29 16.04 16.39
C LEU A 127 6.04 16.90 16.57
N ALA A 128 4.84 16.31 16.50
CA ALA A 128 3.60 17.04 16.78
C ALA A 128 3.51 17.46 18.26
N GLU A 129 3.98 16.63 19.19
CA GLU A 129 4.09 17.00 20.61
C GLU A 129 5.11 18.12 20.83
N ARG A 130 6.25 18.09 20.15
CA ARG A 130 7.25 19.17 20.20
C ARG A 130 6.70 20.47 19.64
N TYR A 131 6.00 20.42 18.51
CA TYR A 131 5.30 21.58 17.97
C TYR A 131 4.27 22.15 18.95
N ASN A 132 3.51 21.28 19.64
CA ASN A 132 2.52 21.73 20.62
C ASN A 132 3.12 22.45 21.83
N GLN A 133 4.40 22.23 22.17
CA GLN A 133 5.10 22.98 23.23
C GLN A 133 5.37 24.43 22.81
N LEU A 134 5.71 24.67 21.53
CA LEU A 134 5.96 26.01 21.00
C LEU A 134 5.34 26.17 19.60
N PRO A 135 4.03 26.45 19.51
CA PRO A 135 3.27 26.38 18.25
C PRO A 135 3.39 27.66 17.44
N GLN A 136 4.61 27.95 17.00
CA GLN A 136 4.94 29.13 16.23
C GLN A 136 5.23 28.76 14.76
N PRO A 137 4.99 29.66 13.80
CA PRO A 137 5.34 29.43 12.40
C PRO A 137 6.84 29.12 12.20
N SER A 138 7.71 29.73 13.01
CA SER A 138 9.15 29.46 13.00
C SER A 138 9.49 28.03 13.43
N THR A 139 8.80 27.48 14.44
CA THR A 139 8.96 26.09 14.87
C THR A 139 8.57 25.13 13.75
N LEU A 140 7.41 25.34 13.11
CA LEU A 140 6.96 24.52 11.99
C LEU A 140 7.95 24.57 10.83
N ASN A 141 8.38 25.77 10.44
CA ASN A 141 9.35 25.95 9.38
C ASN A 141 10.68 25.23 9.71
N GLY A 142 11.13 25.30 10.97
CA GLY A 142 12.32 24.59 11.42
C GLY A 142 12.18 23.06 11.33
N LEU A 143 11.01 22.52 11.68
CA LEU A 143 10.70 21.10 11.51
C LEU A 143 10.72 20.69 10.03
N GLU A 144 10.10 21.49 9.15
CA GLU A 144 10.02 21.22 7.72
C GLU A 144 11.38 21.26 7.04
N VAL A 145 12.18 22.30 7.31
CA VAL A 145 13.53 22.46 6.74
C VAL A 145 14.44 21.33 7.21
N ALA A 146 14.40 20.97 8.49
CA ALA A 146 15.19 19.86 9.02
C ALA A 146 14.77 18.51 8.39
N LEU A 147 13.46 18.20 8.31
CA LEU A 147 12.98 16.98 7.66
C LEU A 147 13.34 16.94 6.16
N ALA A 148 13.31 18.07 5.47
CA ALA A 148 13.72 18.16 4.07
C ALA A 148 15.21 17.86 3.90
N LYS A 149 16.08 18.40 4.77
CA LYS A 149 17.52 18.09 4.79
C LYS A 149 17.78 16.60 5.03
N VAL A 150 17.11 16.00 6.02
CA VAL A 150 17.21 14.55 6.30
C VAL A 150 16.85 13.74 5.06
N ARG A 151 15.72 14.05 4.42
CA ARG A 151 15.30 13.34 3.20
C ARG A 151 16.29 13.51 2.05
N ALA A 152 16.86 14.70 1.87
CA ALA A 152 17.87 14.95 0.83
C ALA A 152 19.13 14.10 1.05
N PHE A 153 19.68 14.14 2.27
CA PHE A 153 20.83 13.33 2.66
C PHE A 153 20.58 11.83 2.45
N LEU A 154 19.47 11.31 2.97
CA LEU A 154 19.12 9.89 2.85
C LEU A 154 18.97 9.46 1.38
N LYS A 155 18.39 10.32 0.54
CA LYS A 155 18.29 10.04 -0.89
C LYS A 155 19.68 9.89 -1.49
N GLU A 156 20.64 10.74 -1.14
CA GLU A 156 22.00 10.72 -1.68
C GLU A 156 22.83 9.56 -1.13
N SER A 157 22.67 9.21 0.14
CA SER A 157 23.40 8.12 0.82
C SER A 157 22.87 6.71 0.55
N ARG A 158 21.88 6.56 -0.33
CA ARG A 158 21.26 5.26 -0.63
C ARG A 158 22.27 4.23 -1.14
N ILE A 159 22.16 3.00 -0.65
CA ILE A 159 23.01 1.87 -1.02
C ILE A 159 22.44 1.22 -2.27
N LEU A 160 23.24 1.10 -3.33
CA LEU A 160 22.86 0.41 -4.56
C LEU A 160 23.49 -0.98 -4.58
N VAL A 161 22.67 -2.01 -4.33
CA VAL A 161 23.08 -3.41 -4.38
C VAL A 161 22.88 -3.90 -5.81
N LYS A 162 23.98 -4.20 -6.52
CA LYS A 162 23.95 -4.65 -7.92
C LYS A 162 24.52 -6.06 -8.11
N ASN A 163 25.35 -6.52 -7.19
CA ASN A 163 25.98 -7.83 -7.29
C ASN A 163 24.97 -8.94 -6.94
N ARG A 164 24.90 -9.99 -7.77
CA ARG A 164 23.97 -11.11 -7.59
C ARG A 164 24.20 -11.83 -6.25
N ASP A 165 25.45 -12.06 -5.87
CA ASP A 165 25.78 -12.76 -4.61
C ASP A 165 25.33 -11.96 -3.38
N GLU A 166 25.49 -10.63 -3.42
CA GLU A 166 25.01 -9.74 -2.35
C GLU A 166 23.48 -9.73 -2.27
N ILE A 167 22.79 -9.77 -3.42
CA ILE A 167 21.33 -9.86 -3.46
C ILE A 167 20.87 -11.19 -2.87
N ASP A 168 21.52 -12.30 -3.19
CA ASP A 168 21.18 -13.62 -2.64
C ASP A 168 21.36 -13.65 -1.11
N VAL A 169 22.46 -13.12 -0.59
CA VAL A 169 22.68 -13.01 0.85
C VAL A 169 21.60 -12.13 1.49
N LEU A 170 21.24 -11.02 0.86
CA LEU A 170 20.16 -10.15 1.35
C LEU A 170 18.81 -10.88 1.38
N VAL A 171 18.47 -11.61 0.32
CA VAL A 171 17.24 -12.42 0.23
C VAL A 171 17.17 -13.44 1.37
N GLN A 172 18.28 -14.13 1.66
CA GLN A 172 18.35 -15.08 2.77
C GLN A 172 18.11 -14.42 4.13
N LYS A 173 18.52 -13.16 4.32
CA LYS A 173 18.30 -12.42 5.57
C LYS A 173 16.90 -11.80 5.69
N LEU A 174 16.25 -11.50 4.57
CA LEU A 174 14.91 -10.91 4.53
C LEU A 174 13.79 -11.93 4.73
N CYS A 175 14.01 -13.18 4.36
CA CYS A 175 13.01 -14.25 4.50
C CYS A 175 13.03 -14.89 5.89
N SER A 176 11.85 -15.24 6.41
CA SER A 176 11.70 -15.97 7.67
C SER A 176 12.10 -17.45 7.53
N HIS A 177 11.93 -18.01 6.33
CA HIS A 177 12.15 -19.42 6.02
C HIS A 177 13.09 -19.60 4.81
N GLU A 178 13.98 -20.58 4.89
CA GLU A 178 14.95 -20.90 3.84
C GLU A 178 14.28 -21.28 2.51
N GLN A 179 13.18 -22.06 2.56
CA GLN A 179 12.40 -22.43 1.38
C GLN A 179 11.89 -21.20 0.61
N ASN A 180 11.51 -20.14 1.32
CA ASN A 180 11.04 -18.90 0.69
C ASN A 180 12.21 -18.16 0.04
N ALA A 181 13.40 -18.12 0.67
CA ALA A 181 14.61 -17.57 0.06
C ALA A 181 15.00 -18.33 -1.23
N ILE A 182 14.93 -19.66 -1.23
CA ILE A 182 15.18 -20.50 -2.42
C ILE A 182 14.20 -20.15 -3.54
N SER A 183 12.92 -19.99 -3.22
CA SER A 183 11.88 -19.63 -4.18
C SER A 183 12.12 -18.27 -4.82
N ILE A 184 12.48 -17.26 -4.01
CA ILE A 184 12.83 -15.92 -4.51
C ILE A 184 14.06 -15.99 -5.41
N LYS A 185 15.10 -16.72 -5.03
CA LYS A 185 16.31 -16.87 -5.85
C LYS A 185 15.98 -17.43 -7.23
N LYS A 186 15.17 -18.50 -7.31
CA LYS A 186 14.70 -19.05 -8.59
C LYS A 186 13.98 -18.01 -9.45
N VAL A 187 13.17 -17.14 -8.85
CA VAL A 187 12.49 -16.03 -9.54
C VAL A 187 13.51 -14.99 -10.04
N LEU A 188 14.47 -14.59 -9.20
CA LEU A 188 15.48 -13.60 -9.57
C LEU A 188 16.39 -14.11 -10.68
N GLU A 189 16.79 -15.38 -10.68
CA GLU A 189 17.58 -16.00 -11.75
C GLU A 189 16.86 -15.93 -13.10
N LYS A 190 15.55 -16.19 -13.13
CA LYS A 190 14.74 -16.10 -14.35
C LYS A 190 14.54 -14.68 -14.86
N LEU A 191 14.66 -13.70 -13.97
CA LEU A 191 14.60 -12.27 -14.30
C LEU A 191 15.98 -11.64 -14.44
N ASP A 192 17.07 -12.41 -14.42
CA ASP A 192 18.44 -11.90 -14.47
C ASP A 192 18.72 -10.82 -13.39
N TYR A 193 18.12 -10.99 -12.21
CA TYR A 193 18.15 -10.04 -11.08
C TYR A 193 17.63 -8.63 -11.42
N LYS A 194 16.91 -8.47 -12.53
CA LYS A 194 16.31 -7.20 -12.97
C LYS A 194 14.85 -7.09 -12.51
N LEU A 195 14.66 -6.87 -11.21
CA LEU A 195 13.33 -6.66 -10.63
C LEU A 195 12.99 -5.16 -10.55
N VAL A 196 12.59 -4.59 -11.69
CA VAL A 196 12.40 -3.13 -11.83
C VAL A 196 11.02 -2.66 -11.36
N SER A 197 10.00 -3.53 -11.43
CA SER A 197 8.63 -3.22 -11.04
C SER A 197 8.06 -4.35 -10.20
N ASN A 198 7.21 -3.99 -9.23
CA ASN A 198 6.48 -4.94 -8.40
C ASN A 198 5.42 -5.73 -9.18
N ASP A 199 5.19 -5.43 -10.46
CA ASP A 199 4.23 -6.13 -11.31
C ASP A 199 4.84 -7.29 -12.12
N VAL A 200 6.17 -7.41 -12.17
CA VAL A 200 6.87 -8.44 -12.97
C VAL A 200 6.67 -9.85 -12.39
N VAL A 201 6.52 -9.94 -11.06
CA VAL A 201 6.37 -11.21 -10.35
C VAL A 201 4.96 -11.35 -9.79
N ARG A 202 4.35 -12.50 -10.09
CA ARG A 202 3.04 -12.92 -9.61
C ARG A 202 3.21 -14.11 -8.67
N ILE A 203 2.50 -14.07 -7.54
CA ILE A 203 2.54 -15.16 -6.56
C ILE A 203 1.12 -15.70 -6.35
N THR A 204 0.94 -16.96 -6.72
CA THR A 204 -0.34 -17.67 -6.76
C THR A 204 -0.36 -18.85 -5.83
N ARG A 205 -1.55 -19.35 -5.48
CA ARG A 205 -1.68 -20.64 -4.83
C ARG A 205 -1.38 -21.74 -5.85
N GLY A 206 -0.42 -22.60 -5.55
CA GLY A 206 -0.17 -23.83 -6.29
C GLY A 206 -1.16 -24.92 -5.92
N ARG A 207 -1.26 -25.93 -6.78
CA ARG A 207 -2.07 -27.15 -6.54
C ARG A 207 -1.23 -28.32 -6.02
N ARG A 208 0.09 -28.20 -6.07
CA ARG A 208 1.05 -29.21 -5.66
C ARG A 208 1.65 -28.87 -4.30
N THR A 209 2.37 -29.83 -3.73
CA THR A 209 3.16 -29.64 -2.51
C THR A 209 4.40 -28.79 -2.76
N GLU A 210 4.97 -28.86 -3.97
CA GLU A 210 6.18 -28.13 -4.36
C GLU A 210 5.86 -26.82 -5.10
N ASP A 211 6.80 -25.87 -5.02
CA ASP A 211 6.68 -24.58 -5.71
C ASP A 211 7.00 -24.73 -7.21
N GLU A 212 6.12 -24.21 -8.06
CA GLU A 212 6.29 -24.25 -9.52
C GLU A 212 6.49 -22.84 -10.07
N LEU A 213 7.42 -22.70 -11.00
CA LEU A 213 7.75 -21.44 -11.62
C LEU A 213 7.41 -21.47 -13.11
N GLU A 214 6.57 -20.53 -13.52
CA GLU A 214 6.13 -20.37 -14.90
C GLU A 214 6.64 -19.02 -15.42
N VAL A 215 7.45 -19.06 -16.48
CA VAL A 215 7.91 -17.86 -17.18
C VAL A 215 6.98 -17.62 -18.35
N SER A 216 6.44 -16.41 -18.44
CA SER A 216 5.58 -16.01 -19.56
C SER A 216 5.95 -14.60 -20.01
N ASN A 217 5.72 -14.31 -21.28
CA ASN A 217 5.80 -12.94 -21.77
C ASN A 217 4.46 -12.26 -21.46
N GLY A 218 4.49 -11.28 -20.57
CA GLY A 218 3.34 -10.45 -20.23
C GLY A 218 3.34 -9.16 -21.06
N TRP A 219 2.17 -8.68 -21.44
CA TRP A 219 2.02 -7.41 -22.15
C TRP A 219 2.00 -6.26 -21.15
N LYS A 220 2.98 -5.36 -21.20
CA LYS A 220 2.95 -4.10 -20.45
C LYS A 220 1.96 -3.16 -21.12
N PHE A 221 0.83 -2.95 -20.48
CA PHE A 221 -0.15 -1.98 -20.92
C PHE A 221 0.28 -0.56 -20.46
N PRO A 222 0.28 0.44 -21.37
CA PRO A 222 0.70 1.80 -21.06
C PRO A 222 -0.42 2.55 -20.32
N GLY A 223 -0.47 2.33 -19.01
CA GLY A 223 -1.43 2.94 -18.09
C GLY A 223 -1.95 1.93 -17.08
N GLY A 224 -2.56 2.42 -16.01
CA GLY A 224 -3.19 1.57 -15.00
C GLY A 224 -4.71 1.57 -15.09
N VAL A 225 -5.31 1.05 -14.02
CA VAL A 225 -6.74 1.12 -13.79
C VAL A 225 -7.16 2.58 -13.57
N ILE A 226 -8.39 2.90 -13.97
CA ILE A 226 -9.03 4.19 -13.74
C ILE A 226 -8.86 4.65 -12.28
N ASP A 227 -8.31 5.86 -12.11
CA ASP A 227 -8.15 6.53 -10.82
C ASP A 227 -9.16 7.68 -10.58
N SER A 228 -9.97 8.03 -11.59
CA SER A 228 -10.87 9.18 -11.54
C SER A 228 -12.11 9.00 -10.64
N SER A 229 -12.38 7.78 -10.17
CA SER A 229 -13.59 7.44 -9.40
C SER A 229 -13.26 6.62 -8.17
N GLU A 230 -13.30 7.27 -7.00
CA GLU A 230 -13.09 6.64 -5.69
C GLU A 230 -14.04 5.44 -5.44
N PRO A 231 -15.36 5.49 -5.76
CA PRO A 231 -16.24 4.33 -5.62
C PRO A 231 -15.80 3.13 -6.47
N TYR A 232 -15.29 3.37 -7.68
CA TYR A 232 -14.82 2.32 -8.58
C TYR A 232 -13.54 1.67 -8.05
N LEU A 233 -12.56 2.48 -7.64
CA LEU A 233 -11.31 2.02 -7.03
C LEU A 233 -11.56 1.12 -5.81
N ARG A 234 -12.49 1.52 -4.93
CA ARG A 234 -12.91 0.71 -3.79
C ARG A 234 -13.55 -0.61 -4.19
N SER A 235 -14.33 -0.64 -5.29
CA SER A 235 -14.92 -1.87 -5.80
C SER A 235 -13.86 -2.90 -6.23
N LEU A 236 -12.67 -2.44 -6.62
CA LEU A 236 -11.51 -3.26 -6.95
C LEU A 236 -10.56 -3.49 -5.77
N GLN A 237 -10.82 -2.86 -4.62
CA GLN A 237 -9.98 -2.89 -3.42
C GLN A 237 -8.59 -2.28 -3.64
N ILE A 238 -8.42 -1.43 -4.64
CA ILE A 238 -7.14 -0.77 -4.94
C ILE A 238 -6.64 0.09 -3.79
N PRO A 239 -7.46 0.90 -3.08
CA PRO A 239 -6.97 1.68 -1.94
C PRO A 239 -6.28 0.81 -0.89
N LYS A 240 -6.86 -0.37 -0.61
CA LYS A 240 -6.38 -1.32 0.40
C LYS A 240 -5.16 -2.15 -0.05
N ASN A 241 -5.14 -2.55 -1.31
CA ASN A 241 -4.18 -3.54 -1.82
C ASN A 241 -3.08 -2.89 -2.68
N LYS A 242 -3.19 -1.59 -2.98
CA LYS A 242 -2.35 -0.80 -3.91
C LYS A 242 -2.39 -1.26 -5.38
N LEU A 243 -2.84 -2.49 -5.63
CA LEU A 243 -2.99 -3.09 -6.95
C LEU A 243 -4.24 -3.98 -7.00
N VAL A 244 -4.75 -4.20 -8.21
CA VAL A 244 -5.69 -5.27 -8.52
C VAL A 244 -4.92 -6.43 -9.16
N SER A 245 -5.10 -7.62 -8.61
CA SER A 245 -4.55 -8.86 -9.16
C SER A 245 -5.69 -9.84 -9.36
N VAL A 246 -5.86 -10.32 -10.59
CA VAL A 246 -6.82 -11.37 -10.92
C VAL A 246 -6.04 -12.57 -11.41
N ASN A 247 -6.17 -13.65 -10.64
CA ASN A 247 -5.34 -14.85 -10.78
C ASN A 247 -6.07 -16.01 -11.48
N SER A 248 -7.06 -15.71 -12.32
CA SER A 248 -7.93 -16.70 -12.97
C SER A 248 -8.35 -16.23 -14.36
N PRO A 249 -8.67 -17.15 -15.29
CA PRO A 249 -9.07 -16.79 -16.65
C PRO A 249 -10.22 -15.78 -16.69
N MET A 250 -10.04 -14.76 -17.51
CA MET A 250 -10.94 -13.61 -17.66
C MET A 250 -11.44 -13.49 -19.09
N LEU A 251 -12.59 -12.83 -19.23
CA LEU A 251 -13.09 -12.38 -20.52
C LEU A 251 -12.47 -11.01 -20.85
N VAL A 252 -12.17 -10.76 -22.12
CA VAL A 252 -11.75 -9.43 -22.59
C VAL A 252 -12.81 -8.87 -23.51
N LEU A 253 -13.26 -7.65 -23.24
CA LEU A 253 -14.12 -6.88 -24.13
C LEU A 253 -13.38 -5.62 -24.57
N VAL A 254 -13.28 -5.42 -25.89
CA VAL A 254 -12.73 -4.18 -26.44
C VAL A 254 -13.88 -3.31 -26.95
N HIS A 255 -13.95 -2.08 -26.45
CA HIS A 255 -15.00 -1.11 -26.72
C HIS A 255 -14.41 0.12 -27.43
N ASP A 256 -14.95 0.46 -28.60
CA ASP A 256 -14.55 1.62 -29.38
C ASP A 256 -15.57 2.75 -29.28
N GLY A 257 -15.11 3.89 -28.74
CA GLY A 257 -15.93 5.05 -28.42
C GLY A 257 -16.11 5.29 -26.91
N ASP A 258 -16.90 6.31 -26.60
CA ASP A 258 -17.18 6.73 -25.22
C ASP A 258 -18.12 5.76 -24.50
N LEU A 259 -17.61 5.13 -23.45
CA LEU A 259 -18.39 4.23 -22.59
C LEU A 259 -19.13 5.05 -21.51
N ARG A 260 -20.32 5.55 -21.86
CA ARG A 260 -21.19 6.35 -20.97
C ARG A 260 -22.46 5.64 -20.52
N ASP A 261 -23.17 5.00 -21.45
CA ASP A 261 -24.44 4.32 -21.19
C ASP A 261 -24.22 2.92 -20.58
N ALA A 262 -24.94 2.62 -19.49
CA ALA A 262 -24.93 1.31 -18.85
C ALA A 262 -25.38 0.18 -19.79
N ASN A 263 -26.30 0.44 -20.73
CA ASN A 263 -26.80 -0.56 -21.67
C ASN A 263 -25.69 -1.16 -22.54
N ASN A 264 -24.62 -0.40 -22.80
CA ASN A 264 -23.49 -0.84 -23.61
C ASN A 264 -22.59 -1.86 -22.91
N VAL A 265 -22.74 -2.07 -21.60
CA VAL A 265 -21.86 -2.95 -20.81
C VAL A 265 -22.62 -3.93 -19.91
N LEU A 266 -23.86 -3.63 -19.52
CA LEU A 266 -24.68 -4.48 -18.66
C LEU A 266 -24.84 -5.93 -19.17
N PRO A 267 -25.15 -6.18 -20.46
CA PRO A 267 -25.28 -7.55 -20.95
C PRO A 267 -23.97 -8.35 -20.85
N ALA A 268 -22.83 -7.69 -21.10
CA ALA A 268 -21.50 -8.28 -20.95
C ALA A 268 -21.18 -8.58 -19.47
N LEU A 269 -21.51 -7.68 -18.55
CA LEU A 269 -21.35 -7.89 -17.11
C LEU A 269 -22.17 -9.08 -16.63
N HIS A 270 -23.43 -9.17 -17.04
CA HIS A 270 -24.30 -10.31 -16.70
C HIS A 270 -23.73 -11.63 -17.21
N PHE A 271 -23.21 -11.64 -18.44
CA PHE A 271 -22.56 -12.82 -19.00
C PHE A 271 -21.31 -13.23 -18.20
N ALA A 272 -20.43 -12.27 -17.87
CA ALA A 272 -19.23 -12.52 -17.08
C ALA A 272 -19.56 -13.08 -15.68
N ALA A 273 -20.56 -12.52 -14.99
CA ALA A 273 -21.02 -13.03 -13.70
C ALA A 273 -21.60 -14.44 -13.81
N LYS A 274 -22.41 -14.71 -14.84
CA LYS A 274 -22.99 -16.04 -15.07
C LYS A 274 -21.92 -17.11 -15.30
N GLN A 275 -20.83 -16.74 -15.97
CA GLN A 275 -19.68 -17.62 -16.19
C GLN A 275 -18.75 -17.75 -14.97
N GLY A 276 -18.97 -16.96 -13.91
CA GLY A 276 -18.07 -16.90 -12.77
C GLY A 276 -16.65 -16.42 -13.14
N LYS A 277 -16.52 -15.63 -14.21
CA LYS A 277 -15.25 -15.09 -14.71
C LYS A 277 -15.20 -13.59 -14.52
N SER A 278 -14.02 -13.08 -14.20
CA SER A 278 -13.75 -11.64 -14.25
C SER A 278 -13.63 -11.17 -15.69
N MET A 279 -13.78 -9.86 -15.93
CA MET A 279 -13.78 -9.25 -17.25
C MET A 279 -12.85 -8.04 -17.28
N VAL A 280 -12.07 -7.93 -18.35
CA VAL A 280 -11.29 -6.74 -18.69
C VAL A 280 -12.01 -5.99 -19.80
N VAL A 281 -12.22 -4.69 -19.61
CA VAL A 281 -12.85 -3.81 -20.60
C VAL A 281 -11.83 -2.79 -21.06
N ILE A 282 -11.44 -2.86 -22.33
CA ILE A 282 -10.50 -1.92 -22.95
C ILE A 282 -11.33 -0.89 -23.71
N VAL A 283 -11.24 0.38 -23.31
CA VAL A 283 -12.06 1.46 -23.88
C VAL A 283 -11.17 2.39 -24.70
N ASN A 284 -11.43 2.49 -26.00
CA ASN A 284 -10.84 3.50 -26.88
C ASN A 284 -11.71 4.75 -26.92
N GLY A 285 -11.70 5.50 -25.81
CA GLY A 285 -12.57 6.66 -25.60
C GLY A 285 -12.61 7.09 -24.14
N GLU A 286 -13.56 7.95 -23.79
CA GLU A 286 -13.83 8.34 -22.41
C GLU A 286 -14.77 7.34 -21.72
N TYR A 287 -14.50 7.03 -20.45
CA TYR A 287 -15.33 6.16 -19.62
C TYR A 287 -15.96 7.00 -18.48
N LYS A 288 -17.26 7.29 -18.50
CA LYS A 288 -17.89 8.16 -17.48
C LYS A 288 -19.35 7.78 -17.27
N GLY A 289 -20.02 8.41 -16.30
CA GLY A 289 -21.47 8.29 -16.13
C GLY A 289 -21.95 6.91 -15.71
N ASP A 290 -23.09 6.49 -16.27
CA ASP A 290 -23.87 5.35 -15.81
C ASP A 290 -23.18 4.01 -16.05
N ALA A 291 -22.37 3.89 -17.10
CA ALA A 291 -21.58 2.69 -17.37
C ALA A 291 -20.59 2.38 -16.24
N LEU A 292 -19.86 3.40 -15.76
CA LEU A 292 -18.91 3.22 -14.67
C LEU A 292 -19.62 2.91 -13.34
N ALA A 293 -20.80 3.50 -13.12
CA ALA A 293 -21.65 3.19 -11.98
C ALA A 293 -22.15 1.74 -12.02
N ALA A 294 -22.60 1.26 -13.18
CA ALA A 294 -23.04 -0.13 -13.39
C ALA A 294 -21.92 -1.14 -13.13
N ILE A 295 -20.71 -0.87 -13.63
CA ILE A 295 -19.50 -1.69 -13.36
C ILE A 295 -19.19 -1.72 -11.86
N THR A 296 -19.26 -0.56 -11.20
CA THR A 296 -19.02 -0.44 -9.75
C THR A 296 -20.05 -1.24 -8.95
N ILE A 297 -21.33 -1.19 -9.34
CA ILE A 297 -22.41 -1.95 -8.71
C ILE A 297 -22.20 -3.46 -8.93
N HIS A 298 -21.84 -3.88 -10.15
CA HIS A 298 -21.53 -5.28 -10.49
C HIS A 298 -20.41 -5.85 -9.61
N ASN A 299 -19.28 -5.16 -9.51
CA ASN A 299 -18.14 -5.58 -8.69
C ASN A 299 -18.54 -5.75 -7.22
N ASN A 300 -19.23 -4.77 -6.66
CA ASN A 300 -19.67 -4.80 -5.27
C ASN A 300 -20.74 -5.88 -5.02
N LYS A 301 -21.65 -6.11 -5.97
CA LYS A 301 -22.67 -7.17 -5.88
C LYS A 301 -22.03 -8.55 -5.85
N ASN A 302 -21.12 -8.82 -6.78
CA ASN A 302 -20.44 -10.12 -6.88
C ASN A 302 -19.53 -10.38 -5.68
N ALA A 303 -18.83 -9.36 -5.18
CA ALA A 303 -18.05 -9.46 -3.96
C ALA A 303 -18.92 -9.85 -2.74
N ARG A 304 -20.14 -9.32 -2.61
CA ARG A 304 -21.08 -9.71 -1.54
C ARG A 304 -21.64 -11.12 -1.71
N GLN A 305 -21.78 -11.58 -2.95
CA GLN A 305 -22.33 -12.89 -3.29
C GLN A 305 -21.23 -13.96 -3.42
N ASN A 306 -19.97 -13.63 -3.14
CA ASN A 306 -18.81 -14.51 -3.34
C ASN A 306 -18.70 -15.07 -4.77
N VAL A 307 -19.15 -14.30 -5.76
CA VAL A 307 -19.01 -14.64 -7.18
C VAL A 307 -17.68 -14.07 -7.68
N ASN A 308 -16.84 -14.90 -8.29
CA ASN A 308 -15.52 -14.50 -8.79
C ASN A 308 -15.59 -13.73 -10.13
N SER A 309 -16.37 -12.65 -10.19
CA SER A 309 -16.51 -11.81 -11.38
C SER A 309 -16.34 -10.33 -11.03
N LYS A 310 -15.20 -9.77 -11.41
CA LYS A 310 -14.89 -8.34 -11.35
C LYS A 310 -14.68 -7.80 -12.75
N ALA A 311 -15.18 -6.60 -13.03
CA ALA A 311 -14.95 -5.86 -14.26
C ALA A 311 -13.89 -4.77 -14.03
N ILE A 312 -12.80 -4.84 -14.79
CA ILE A 312 -11.62 -3.97 -14.69
C ILE A 312 -11.49 -3.21 -16.01
N VAL A 313 -11.40 -1.90 -15.96
CA VAL A 313 -11.44 -1.04 -17.14
C VAL A 313 -10.08 -0.40 -17.36
N PHE A 314 -9.62 -0.43 -18.62
CA PHE A 314 -8.40 0.24 -19.07
C PHE A 314 -8.72 1.15 -20.24
N LYS A 315 -8.10 2.32 -20.27
CA LYS A 315 -8.21 3.24 -21.39
C LYS A 315 -7.13 2.96 -22.41
N TYR A 316 -7.52 2.64 -23.63
CA TYR A 316 -6.60 2.60 -24.74
C TYR A 316 -6.28 4.03 -25.20
N SER A 317 -5.00 4.29 -25.41
CA SER A 317 -4.51 5.55 -25.96
C SER A 317 -3.41 5.24 -26.95
N SER A 318 -3.55 5.70 -28.19
CA SER A 318 -2.54 5.50 -29.23
C SER A 318 -1.18 6.07 -28.83
N ARG A 319 -1.17 7.19 -28.09
CA ARG A 319 0.08 7.79 -27.60
C ARG A 319 0.87 6.86 -26.67
N GLY A 320 0.18 6.00 -25.91
CA GLY A 320 0.82 5.01 -25.06
C GLY A 320 1.35 3.79 -25.82
N HIS A 321 0.83 3.55 -27.03
CA HIS A 321 1.14 2.40 -27.88
C HIS A 321 1.91 2.85 -29.14
N ASP A 322 2.94 3.67 -28.96
CA ASP A 322 3.83 4.15 -30.03
C ASP A 322 3.10 4.82 -31.22
N GLY A 323 1.94 5.44 -30.96
CA GLY A 323 1.13 6.14 -31.95
C GLY A 323 0.14 5.25 -32.72
N ILE A 324 0.11 3.95 -32.45
CA ILE A 324 -0.72 2.98 -33.19
C ILE A 324 -2.18 3.10 -32.74
N SER A 325 -3.13 3.10 -33.68
CA SER A 325 -4.56 3.08 -33.36
C SER A 325 -5.00 1.69 -32.88
N LEU A 326 -6.09 1.62 -32.11
CA LEU A 326 -6.56 0.34 -31.55
C LEU A 326 -6.85 -0.69 -32.66
N GLN A 327 -7.42 -0.23 -33.77
CA GLN A 327 -7.79 -1.06 -34.91
C GLN A 327 -6.57 -1.56 -35.69
N GLU A 328 -5.45 -0.83 -35.67
CA GLU A 328 -4.19 -1.20 -36.34
C GLU A 328 -3.28 -2.05 -35.44
N ASN A 329 -3.53 -2.09 -34.13
CA ASN A 329 -2.69 -2.79 -33.17
C ASN A 329 -2.96 -4.31 -33.14
N VAL A 330 -2.71 -4.97 -34.27
CA VAL A 330 -2.99 -6.39 -34.50
C VAL A 330 -2.31 -7.28 -33.45
N ASP A 331 -1.06 -6.99 -33.09
CA ASP A 331 -0.33 -7.74 -32.07
C ASP A 331 -1.05 -7.75 -30.72
N PHE A 332 -1.57 -6.59 -30.31
CA PHE A 332 -2.30 -6.48 -29.06
C PHE A 332 -3.65 -7.19 -29.12
N LEU A 333 -4.39 -7.06 -30.23
CA LEU A 333 -5.67 -7.74 -30.41
C LEU A 333 -5.49 -9.27 -30.42
N ASN A 334 -4.43 -9.76 -31.04
CA ASN A 334 -4.02 -11.17 -31.02
C ASN A 334 -3.60 -11.61 -29.62
N PHE A 335 -2.81 -10.79 -28.92
CA PHE A 335 -2.41 -11.04 -27.55
C PHE A 335 -3.62 -11.21 -26.63
N LEU A 336 -4.69 -10.42 -26.82
CA LEU A 336 -5.95 -10.53 -26.07
C LEU A 336 -6.85 -11.71 -26.51
N GLN A 337 -6.39 -12.52 -27.47
CA GLN A 337 -7.10 -13.69 -27.99
C GLN A 337 -8.51 -13.37 -28.47
N LEU A 338 -8.70 -12.23 -29.14
CA LEU A 338 -10.00 -11.85 -29.71
C LEU A 338 -10.38 -12.80 -30.86
N PRO A 339 -11.63 -13.31 -30.91
CA PRO A 339 -12.01 -14.38 -31.83
C PRO A 339 -11.96 -13.98 -33.31
N HIS A 340 -12.19 -12.71 -33.62
CA HIS A 340 -12.17 -12.17 -34.98
C HIS A 340 -11.31 -10.89 -35.10
N GLY A 341 -10.31 -10.72 -34.21
CA GLY A 341 -9.41 -9.57 -34.22
C GLY A 341 -10.16 -8.23 -34.18
N VAL A 342 -9.98 -7.40 -35.21
CA VAL A 342 -10.63 -6.07 -35.33
C VAL A 342 -12.15 -6.17 -35.34
N ALA A 343 -12.73 -7.22 -35.94
CA ALA A 343 -14.18 -7.39 -35.99
C ALA A 343 -14.81 -7.72 -34.61
N SER A 344 -13.99 -8.11 -33.64
CA SER A 344 -14.40 -8.31 -32.24
C SER A 344 -14.41 -7.02 -31.42
N ILE A 345 -14.04 -5.88 -32.01
CA ILE A 345 -14.12 -4.58 -31.35
C ILE A 345 -15.59 -4.13 -31.38
N TYR A 346 -16.18 -3.98 -30.19
CA TYR A 346 -17.55 -3.50 -30.06
C TYR A 346 -17.61 -1.98 -30.17
N SER A 347 -18.43 -1.48 -31.10
CA SER A 347 -18.81 -0.07 -31.17
C SER A 347 -20.33 0.06 -31.20
N PRO A 348 -20.95 0.82 -30.27
CA PRO A 348 -22.41 1.03 -30.26
C PRO A 348 -22.95 1.64 -31.56
N LYS A 349 -22.10 2.27 -32.38
CA LYS A 349 -22.50 2.90 -33.65
C LYS A 349 -22.47 1.95 -34.85
N PHE A 350 -21.62 0.92 -34.82
CA PHE A 350 -21.29 0.15 -36.01
C PHE A 350 -21.49 -1.37 -35.82
N SER A 351 -21.47 -1.86 -34.59
CA SER A 351 -21.69 -3.28 -34.31
C SER A 351 -23.16 -3.63 -34.40
N GLU A 352 -23.47 -4.71 -35.13
CA GLU A 352 -24.83 -5.22 -35.28
C GLU A 352 -25.41 -5.77 -33.97
N PHE A 353 -24.55 -6.35 -33.14
CA PHE A 353 -24.93 -7.00 -31.88
C PHE A 353 -24.30 -6.32 -30.68
N VAL A 354 -25.02 -6.32 -29.56
CA VAL A 354 -24.49 -5.92 -28.25
C VAL A 354 -23.77 -7.11 -27.62
N PRO A 355 -22.56 -6.94 -27.04
CA PRO A 355 -21.81 -8.01 -26.38
C PRO A 355 -22.61 -8.63 -25.24
N SER A 356 -23.00 -9.89 -25.41
CA SER A 356 -23.86 -10.63 -24.49
C SER A 356 -23.57 -12.12 -24.57
N SER A 357 -24.31 -12.94 -23.82
CA SER A 357 -24.19 -14.40 -23.93
C SER A 357 -24.52 -14.93 -25.32
N ALA A 358 -25.34 -14.24 -26.11
CA ALA A 358 -25.74 -14.66 -27.46
C ALA A 358 -24.66 -14.38 -28.52
N SER A 359 -23.92 -13.30 -28.35
CA SER A 359 -22.85 -12.84 -29.25
C SER A 359 -21.45 -13.15 -28.69
N ALA A 360 -21.35 -14.11 -27.77
CA ALA A 360 -20.14 -14.29 -26.99
C ALA A 360 -18.92 -14.69 -27.83
N THR A 361 -19.15 -15.50 -28.86
CA THR A 361 -18.13 -15.96 -29.82
C THR A 361 -17.62 -14.84 -30.74
N GLN A 362 -18.31 -13.71 -30.81
CA GLN A 362 -17.94 -12.60 -31.69
C GLN A 362 -17.05 -11.56 -31.00
N PHE A 363 -17.30 -11.26 -29.72
CA PHE A 363 -16.70 -10.10 -29.04
C PHE A 363 -15.71 -10.44 -27.93
N PHE A 364 -15.87 -11.57 -27.23
CA PHE A 364 -15.07 -11.81 -26.03
C PHE A 364 -13.79 -12.56 -26.35
N GLY A 365 -12.65 -11.90 -26.12
CA GLY A 365 -11.35 -12.55 -26.03
C GLY A 365 -11.11 -13.13 -24.64
N SER A 366 -9.88 -13.57 -24.39
CA SER A 366 -9.47 -14.17 -23.13
C SER A 366 -8.16 -13.59 -22.61
N LEU A 367 -8.09 -13.48 -21.28
CA LEU A 367 -6.86 -13.15 -20.58
C LEU A 367 -6.68 -14.09 -19.39
N GLU A 368 -5.54 -14.77 -19.30
CA GLU A 368 -5.30 -15.78 -18.26
C GLU A 368 -5.20 -15.14 -16.86
N SER A 369 -4.56 -13.98 -16.79
CA SER A 369 -4.48 -13.19 -15.56
C SER A 369 -4.11 -11.74 -15.82
N LEU A 370 -4.18 -10.92 -14.78
CA LEU A 370 -3.84 -9.50 -14.84
C LEU A 370 -3.33 -9.00 -13.50
N LYS A 371 -2.38 -8.06 -13.57
CA LYS A 371 -1.94 -7.25 -12.44
C LYS A 371 -1.92 -5.79 -12.86
N ALA A 372 -2.53 -4.92 -12.08
CA ALA A 372 -2.57 -3.51 -12.41
C ALA A 372 -2.61 -2.62 -11.16
N THR A 373 -1.87 -1.53 -11.21
CA THR A 373 -1.99 -0.39 -10.29
C THR A 373 -2.80 0.72 -10.97
N THR A 374 -2.85 1.92 -10.39
CA THR A 374 -3.40 3.09 -11.08
C THR A 374 -2.45 3.66 -12.14
N GLY A 375 -1.15 3.35 -12.08
CA GLY A 375 -0.15 3.88 -13.02
C GLY A 375 0.27 2.91 -14.12
N GLU A 376 0.35 1.61 -13.81
CA GLU A 376 0.85 0.58 -14.72
C GLU A 376 -0.07 -0.65 -14.70
N ALA A 377 -0.09 -1.39 -15.79
CA ALA A 377 -0.79 -2.67 -15.87
C ALA A 377 -0.02 -3.67 -16.72
N PHE A 378 -0.14 -4.94 -16.35
CA PHE A 378 0.45 -6.08 -17.00
C PHE A 378 -0.62 -7.13 -17.24
N PHE A 379 -0.75 -7.53 -18.50
CA PHE A 379 -1.69 -8.53 -18.95
C PHE A 379 -0.91 -9.81 -19.27
N TYR A 380 -1.48 -10.98 -19.02
CA TYR A 380 -0.77 -12.24 -19.22
C TYR A 380 -1.61 -13.22 -20.02
N ASN A 381 -1.01 -13.79 -21.07
CA ASN A 381 -1.53 -14.92 -21.81
C ASN A 381 -0.39 -15.88 -22.17
N PRO A 382 -0.52 -17.18 -21.89
CA PRO A 382 0.50 -18.16 -22.24
C PRO A 382 0.62 -18.31 -23.76
N GLY A 383 1.81 -18.72 -24.23
CA GLY A 383 2.03 -19.10 -25.63
C GLY A 383 2.01 -17.96 -26.65
N THR A 384 2.09 -16.70 -26.21
CA THR A 384 2.21 -15.54 -27.11
C THR A 384 3.69 -15.26 -27.42
N GLU A 385 4.22 -15.99 -28.41
CA GLU A 385 5.54 -15.73 -28.98
C GLU A 385 5.42 -14.70 -30.10
N MET A 386 5.61 -13.42 -29.75
CA MET A 386 5.60 -12.31 -30.70
C MET A 386 6.77 -11.38 -30.39
N GLU A 387 7.41 -10.84 -31.41
CA GLU A 387 8.41 -9.78 -31.21
C GLU A 387 7.70 -8.43 -31.08
N ASN A 388 7.44 -8.01 -29.84
CA ASN A 388 6.84 -6.71 -29.56
C ASN A 388 7.48 -6.06 -28.33
N ARG A 389 7.78 -4.76 -28.42
CA ARG A 389 8.39 -3.96 -27.33
C ARG A 389 7.55 -3.93 -26.05
N ALA A 390 6.23 -4.07 -26.17
CA ALA A 390 5.33 -4.09 -25.03
C ALA A 390 5.44 -5.39 -24.22
N LEU A 391 5.91 -6.49 -24.84
CA LEU A 391 6.08 -7.76 -24.14
C LEU A 391 7.30 -7.70 -23.21
N ARG A 392 7.08 -8.10 -21.96
CA ARG A 392 8.11 -8.21 -20.93
C ARG A 392 8.12 -9.62 -20.37
N THR A 393 9.30 -10.12 -20.05
CA THR A 393 9.41 -11.37 -19.28
C THR A 393 8.80 -11.16 -17.90
N THR A 394 7.89 -12.05 -17.54
CA THR A 394 7.20 -12.06 -16.25
C THR A 394 7.23 -13.45 -15.66
N VAL A 395 7.15 -13.54 -14.35
CA VAL A 395 7.29 -14.80 -13.62
C VAL A 395 6.07 -15.01 -12.73
N THR A 396 5.38 -16.13 -12.92
CA THR A 396 4.36 -16.61 -11.99
C THR A 396 4.95 -17.71 -11.13
N LEU A 397 4.98 -17.48 -9.82
CA LEU A 397 5.40 -18.43 -8.80
C LEU A 397 4.16 -19.02 -8.14
N HIS A 398 3.89 -20.29 -8.41
CA HIS A 398 2.82 -21.06 -7.79
C HIS A 398 3.33 -21.69 -6.51
N ILE A 399 2.77 -21.29 -5.36
CA ILE A 399 3.23 -21.72 -4.04
C ILE A 399 2.61 -23.05 -3.65
N GLY A 400 3.46 -24.04 -3.44
CA GLY A 400 3.07 -25.33 -2.89
C GLY A 400 3.10 -25.34 -1.37
N GLY A 401 2.47 -26.36 -0.78
CA GLY A 401 2.52 -26.58 0.66
C GLY A 401 1.65 -27.76 1.08
N GLU A 402 1.73 -28.13 2.35
CA GLU A 402 0.99 -29.26 2.91
C GLU A 402 -0.43 -28.87 3.34
N SER A 403 -0.67 -27.57 3.58
CA SER A 403 -1.98 -27.03 3.95
C SER A 403 -2.30 -25.70 3.29
N GLU A 404 -3.59 -25.39 3.12
CA GLU A 404 -4.02 -24.10 2.57
C GLU A 404 -3.55 -22.90 3.41
N LEU A 405 -3.49 -23.06 4.73
CA LEU A 405 -3.04 -22.02 5.65
C LEU A 405 -1.55 -21.71 5.46
N GLU A 406 -0.73 -22.75 5.28
CA GLU A 406 0.68 -22.61 4.98
C GLU A 406 0.89 -21.93 3.62
N ILE A 407 0.19 -22.42 2.57
CA ILE A 407 0.26 -21.84 1.22
C ILE A 407 -0.08 -20.35 1.26
N ASP A 408 -1.14 -19.97 1.99
CA ASP A 408 -1.54 -18.57 2.13
C ASP A 408 -0.51 -17.72 2.87
N HIS A 409 0.09 -18.25 3.94
CA HIS A 409 1.13 -17.56 4.69
C HIS A 409 2.38 -17.33 3.83
N ARG A 410 2.88 -18.40 3.19
CA ARG A 410 4.04 -18.35 2.28
C ARG A 410 3.79 -17.41 1.11
N ARG A 411 2.62 -17.48 0.48
CA ARG A 411 2.23 -16.58 -0.62
C ARG A 411 2.26 -15.12 -0.18
N ALA A 412 1.73 -14.81 0.99
CA ALA A 412 1.67 -13.43 1.47
C ALA A 412 3.06 -12.89 1.89
N GLU A 413 3.90 -13.73 2.51
CA GLU A 413 5.29 -13.37 2.82
C GLU A 413 6.11 -13.14 1.54
N LEU A 414 6.08 -14.08 0.60
CA LEU A 414 6.82 -13.96 -0.66
C LEU A 414 6.36 -12.74 -1.46
N ASP A 415 5.05 -12.45 -1.47
CA ASP A 415 4.52 -11.27 -2.17
C ASP A 415 5.01 -9.99 -1.50
N HIS A 416 5.05 -9.97 -0.17
CA HIS A 416 5.64 -8.86 0.56
C HIS A 416 7.13 -8.67 0.24
N VAL A 417 7.94 -9.71 0.37
CA VAL A 417 9.40 -9.60 0.18
C VAL A 417 9.75 -9.24 -1.27
N ILE A 418 9.15 -9.89 -2.26
CA ILE A 418 9.46 -9.60 -3.67
C ILE A 418 8.90 -8.23 -4.08
N ASN A 419 7.61 -8.01 -3.86
CA ASN A 419 6.87 -6.90 -4.48
C ASN A 419 6.79 -5.63 -3.62
N ASN A 420 7.14 -5.68 -2.34
CA ASN A 420 7.16 -4.49 -1.48
C ASN A 420 8.56 -4.16 -0.94
N VAL A 421 9.50 -5.12 -0.94
CA VAL A 421 10.85 -4.91 -0.41
C VAL A 421 11.90 -4.94 -1.53
N LEU A 422 12.10 -6.08 -2.18
CA LEU A 422 13.17 -6.27 -3.17
C LEU A 422 13.02 -5.39 -4.40
N CYS A 423 11.84 -5.34 -5.02
CA CYS A 423 11.64 -4.53 -6.23
C CYS A 423 11.95 -3.04 -6.00
N HIS A 424 11.55 -2.52 -4.84
CA HIS A 424 11.75 -1.12 -4.48
C HIS A 424 13.22 -0.86 -4.10
N GLY A 425 13.83 -1.75 -3.33
CA GLY A 425 15.22 -1.61 -2.94
C GLY A 425 16.19 -1.76 -4.12
N LEU A 426 15.95 -2.71 -5.03
CA LEU A 426 16.77 -2.90 -6.23
C LEU A 426 16.60 -1.77 -7.26
N SER A 427 15.39 -1.21 -7.41
CA SER A 427 15.14 -0.13 -8.36
C SER A 427 15.51 1.26 -7.83
N GLN A 428 15.27 1.54 -6.54
CA GLN A 428 15.41 2.88 -5.97
C GLN A 428 16.54 3.01 -4.94
N GLY A 429 17.11 1.89 -4.49
CA GLY A 429 18.17 1.85 -3.48
C GLY A 429 17.68 1.52 -2.07
N TRP A 430 18.64 1.14 -1.23
CA TRP A 430 18.44 0.68 0.13
C TRP A 430 18.95 1.67 1.16
N LEU A 431 18.38 1.65 2.35
CA LEU A 431 18.90 2.32 3.53
C LEU A 431 19.11 1.32 4.68
N PRO A 432 20.12 1.54 5.55
CA PRO A 432 20.20 0.85 6.83
C PRO A 432 18.92 1.05 7.65
N SER A 433 18.32 -0.06 8.07
CA SER A 433 17.04 -0.08 8.78
C SER A 433 17.19 0.15 10.29
N GLN A 434 16.13 -0.09 11.08
CA GLN A 434 16.10 0.09 12.53
C GLN A 434 16.46 1.51 13.01
N GLY A 435 16.26 2.53 12.17
CA GLY A 435 16.62 3.91 12.50
C GLY A 435 18.09 4.25 12.36
N ILE A 436 18.96 3.32 11.91
CA ILE A 436 20.39 3.60 11.66
C ILE A 436 20.55 4.77 10.70
N SER A 437 19.87 4.70 9.55
CA SER A 437 19.91 5.75 8.53
C SER A 437 19.46 7.12 9.08
N LEU A 438 18.43 7.13 9.92
CA LEU A 438 17.93 8.36 10.54
C LEU A 438 18.94 9.01 11.48
N VAL A 439 19.59 8.23 12.35
CA VAL A 439 20.57 8.81 13.29
C VAL A 439 21.82 9.29 12.55
N LYS A 440 22.21 8.63 11.46
CA LYS A 440 23.30 9.10 10.60
C LYS A 440 23.02 10.46 9.97
N ALA A 441 21.75 10.76 9.68
CA ALA A 441 21.33 12.04 9.14
C ALA A 441 21.39 13.20 10.16
N ILE A 442 21.62 12.94 11.45
CA ILE A 442 21.68 13.97 12.50
C ILE A 442 22.84 14.95 12.23
N LYS A 443 23.99 14.46 11.75
CA LYS A 443 25.16 15.30 11.43
C LYS A 443 24.84 16.43 10.46
N GLU A 444 23.93 16.20 9.51
CA GLU A 444 23.49 17.21 8.53
C GLU A 444 22.60 18.32 9.12
N LEU A 445 22.10 18.09 10.34
CA LEU A 445 21.26 19.05 11.07
C LEU A 445 22.04 19.86 12.10
N GLU A 446 23.29 19.48 12.37
CA GLU A 446 24.19 20.19 13.28
C GLU A 446 24.58 21.57 12.70
N GLY A 447 24.99 22.49 13.57
CA GLY A 447 25.46 23.82 13.17
C GLY A 447 24.40 24.92 13.07
N VAL A 448 23.12 24.63 13.34
CA VAL A 448 22.10 25.69 13.50
C VAL A 448 22.26 26.37 14.85
N SER A 449 22.56 27.68 14.86
CA SER A 449 22.77 28.46 16.07
C SER A 449 21.48 28.72 16.85
N LYS A 450 21.58 29.01 18.15
CA LYS A 450 20.42 29.25 19.04
C LYS A 450 19.63 30.51 18.66
N GLU A 451 20.30 31.48 18.05
CA GLU A 451 19.71 32.74 17.60
C GLU A 451 18.87 32.56 16.33
N ASN A 452 19.07 31.46 15.60
CA ASN A 452 18.30 31.15 14.41
C ASN A 452 16.84 30.84 14.79
N PRO A 453 15.82 31.50 14.18
CA PRO A 453 14.41 31.23 14.48
C PRO A 453 13.98 29.77 14.28
N LEU A 454 14.70 29.02 13.44
CA LEU A 454 14.43 27.62 13.13
C LEU A 454 15.03 26.64 14.16
N TYR A 455 15.84 27.12 15.11
CA TYR A 455 16.60 26.31 16.05
C TYR A 455 15.73 25.30 16.80
N VAL A 456 14.59 25.73 17.35
CA VAL A 456 13.70 24.87 18.14
C VAL A 456 13.17 23.71 17.30
N GLY A 457 12.78 23.98 16.05
CA GLY A 457 12.33 22.95 15.11
C GLY A 457 13.45 21.97 14.75
N HIS A 458 14.65 22.47 14.49
CA HIS A 458 15.83 21.62 14.21
C HIS A 458 16.17 20.69 15.39
N GLN A 459 16.22 21.23 16.61
CA GLN A 459 16.50 20.44 17.82
C GLN A 459 15.44 19.37 18.05
N ALA A 460 14.16 19.69 17.82
CA ALA A 460 13.08 18.72 17.92
C ALA A 460 13.25 17.56 16.93
N VAL A 461 13.69 17.81 15.69
CA VAL A 461 14.00 16.75 14.73
C VAL A 461 15.19 15.92 15.19
N ILE A 462 16.31 16.55 15.58
CA ILE A 462 17.51 15.84 16.07
C ILE A 462 17.16 14.88 17.21
N GLU A 463 16.46 15.36 18.23
CA GLU A 463 16.06 14.53 19.38
C GLU A 463 15.12 13.39 18.96
N THR A 464 14.24 13.62 17.98
CA THR A 464 13.26 12.61 17.59
C THR A 464 13.85 11.54 16.67
N LEU A 465 14.88 11.86 15.89
CA LEU A 465 15.55 10.89 15.00
C LEU A 465 16.27 9.77 15.75
N THR A 466 16.62 9.95 17.04
CA THR A 466 17.23 8.88 17.85
C THR A 466 16.23 7.81 18.28
N ALA A 467 14.95 8.16 18.39
CA ALA A 467 13.93 7.30 18.99
C ALA A 467 13.77 5.94 18.28
N PRO A 468 13.77 5.84 16.93
CA PRO A 468 13.65 4.55 16.26
C PRO A 468 14.79 3.57 16.58
N LEU A 469 16.04 4.04 16.60
CA LEU A 469 17.21 3.22 16.93
C LEU A 469 17.22 2.82 18.40
N GLU A 470 16.94 3.75 19.31
CA GLU A 470 16.83 3.44 20.73
C GLU A 470 15.72 2.41 21.01
N ASN A 471 14.60 2.51 20.32
CA ASN A 471 13.51 1.53 20.43
C ASN A 471 13.93 0.15 19.90
N ALA A 472 14.66 0.09 18.78
CA ALA A 472 15.19 -1.16 18.24
C ALA A 472 16.17 -1.82 19.22
N LEU A 473 17.12 -1.05 19.75
CA LEU A 473 18.09 -1.46 20.76
C LEU A 473 17.40 -2.07 21.99
N ARG A 474 16.40 -1.37 22.54
CA ARG A 474 15.66 -1.84 23.72
C ARG A 474 14.77 -3.04 23.45
N ASN A 475 14.16 -3.12 22.28
CA ASN A 475 13.18 -4.16 21.98
C ASN A 475 13.82 -5.46 21.51
N LYS A 476 14.79 -5.38 20.59
CA LYS A 476 15.43 -6.54 19.97
C LYS A 476 16.64 -7.03 20.74
N TYR A 477 17.45 -6.09 21.25
CA TYR A 477 18.73 -6.42 21.90
C TYR A 477 18.65 -6.40 23.43
N SER A 478 17.46 -6.14 23.99
CA SER A 478 17.19 -6.12 25.43
C SER A 478 18.14 -5.21 26.24
N VAL A 479 18.69 -4.17 25.61
CA VAL A 479 19.54 -3.20 26.33
C VAL A 479 18.71 -2.15 27.04
N HIS A 480 19.21 -1.65 28.16
CA HIS A 480 18.55 -0.58 28.90
C HIS A 480 18.82 0.80 28.26
N ARG A 481 18.05 1.82 28.66
CA ARG A 481 18.01 3.13 27.98
C ARG A 481 19.38 3.83 27.90
N PHE A 482 20.18 3.76 28.97
CA PHE A 482 21.51 4.37 28.99
C PHE A 482 22.46 3.76 27.96
N GLN A 483 22.55 2.42 27.89
CA GLN A 483 23.32 1.73 26.85
C GLN A 483 22.79 1.99 25.44
N ALA A 484 21.46 2.06 25.28
CA ALA A 484 20.86 2.37 23.98
C ALA A 484 21.26 3.77 23.47
N ALA A 485 21.24 4.79 24.35
CA ALA A 485 21.69 6.13 24.02
C ALA A 485 23.19 6.16 23.68
N ALA A 486 24.03 5.44 24.44
CA ALA A 486 25.46 5.34 24.18
C ALA A 486 25.77 4.68 22.81
N ALA A 487 25.10 3.58 22.47
CA ALA A 487 25.24 2.92 21.18
C ALA A 487 24.71 3.80 20.03
N THR A 488 23.65 4.56 20.27
CA THR A 488 23.13 5.55 19.31
C THR A 488 24.16 6.65 19.04
N SER A 489 24.76 7.23 20.09
CA SER A 489 25.83 8.23 19.96
C SER A 489 27.01 7.71 19.13
N LYS A 490 27.51 6.50 19.45
CA LYS A 490 28.58 5.85 18.68
C LYS A 490 28.20 5.62 17.22
N THR A 491 26.94 5.30 16.95
CA THR A 491 26.42 5.12 15.58
C THR A 491 26.38 6.44 14.82
N ILE A 492 26.01 7.55 15.46
CA ILE A 492 26.05 8.89 14.88
C ILE A 492 27.49 9.26 14.50
N GLU A 493 28.43 9.04 15.42
CA GLU A 493 29.85 9.40 15.25
C GLU A 493 30.54 8.57 14.15
N GLU A 494 30.16 7.31 13.96
CA GLU A 494 30.72 6.44 12.92
C GLU A 494 30.53 7.02 11.51
N SER A 495 31.60 7.00 10.72
CA SER A 495 31.70 7.63 9.40
C SER A 495 31.05 6.81 8.29
N ASP A 496 31.18 5.47 8.34
CA ASP A 496 30.56 4.60 7.35
C ASP A 496 29.04 4.57 7.56
N PHE A 497 28.28 4.93 6.53
CA PHE A 497 26.82 4.95 6.55
C PHE A 497 26.22 3.57 6.83
N LYS A 498 26.90 2.51 6.39
CA LYS A 498 26.45 1.12 6.55
C LYS A 498 26.71 0.55 7.94
N THR A 499 27.54 1.22 8.75
CA THR A 499 28.02 0.67 10.02
C THR A 499 27.31 1.29 11.21
N ALA A 500 26.87 0.43 12.13
CA ALA A 500 26.15 0.81 13.35
C ALA A 500 26.55 -0.01 14.58
N PHE A 501 26.17 0.48 15.76
CA PHE A 501 26.38 -0.21 17.03
C PHE A 501 25.06 -0.80 17.54
N LEU A 502 24.94 -2.13 17.47
CA LEU A 502 23.72 -2.88 17.80
C LEU A 502 23.99 -4.15 18.63
N PRO A 503 24.27 -4.03 19.95
CA PRO A 503 25.03 -3.00 20.67
C PRO A 503 26.53 -2.98 20.30
N ASP A 504 26.99 -4.04 19.62
CA ASP A 504 28.33 -4.17 19.05
C ASP A 504 28.41 -3.57 17.64
N LYS A 505 29.61 -3.19 17.22
CA LYS A 505 29.86 -2.67 15.87
C LYS A 505 29.50 -3.73 14.83
N CYS A 506 28.69 -3.36 13.85
CA CYS A 506 28.28 -4.26 12.78
C CYS A 506 27.92 -3.51 11.49
N SER A 507 28.05 -4.20 10.37
CA SER A 507 27.54 -3.75 9.07
C SER A 507 26.05 -4.09 8.95
N ALA A 508 25.22 -3.09 8.69
CA ALA A 508 23.80 -3.26 8.42
C ALA A 508 23.58 -4.15 7.18
N MET A 509 24.45 -4.05 6.18
CA MET A 509 24.39 -4.85 4.97
C MET A 509 24.64 -6.34 5.26
N GLU A 510 25.69 -6.66 6.00
CA GLU A 510 26.03 -8.06 6.36
C GLU A 510 24.96 -8.71 7.26
N LYS A 511 24.34 -7.91 8.14
CA LYS A 511 23.22 -8.36 8.98
C LYS A 511 21.87 -8.38 8.24
N GLY A 512 21.80 -7.94 6.98
CA GLY A 512 20.55 -7.83 6.22
C GLY A 512 19.56 -6.81 6.77
N LEU A 513 20.05 -5.83 7.54
CA LEU A 513 19.26 -4.76 8.14
C LEU A 513 19.10 -3.61 7.13
N LEU A 514 18.41 -3.90 6.02
CA LEU A 514 18.13 -2.95 4.96
C LEU A 514 16.63 -2.78 4.76
N GLU A 515 16.22 -1.55 4.43
CA GLU A 515 14.86 -1.24 4.00
C GLU A 515 14.87 -0.36 2.74
N PRO A 516 13.83 -0.42 1.89
CA PRO A 516 13.79 0.36 0.66
C PRO A 516 13.70 1.86 0.92
N TRP A 517 14.45 2.67 0.16
CA TRP A 517 14.37 4.13 0.21
C TRP A 517 12.94 4.66 0.04
N SER A 518 12.17 4.09 -0.90
CA SER A 518 10.79 4.49 -1.19
C SER A 518 9.91 4.47 0.06
N SER A 519 10.05 3.44 0.90
CA SER A 519 9.24 3.22 2.08
C SER A 519 9.56 4.25 3.17
N VAL A 520 10.85 4.56 3.35
CA VAL A 520 11.31 5.59 4.29
C VAL A 520 10.93 6.99 3.81
N ASP A 521 11.11 7.29 2.53
CA ASP A 521 10.73 8.58 1.95
C ASP A 521 9.21 8.81 2.04
N GLN A 522 8.39 7.78 1.77
CA GLN A 522 6.95 7.86 1.95
C GLN A 522 6.57 8.14 3.41
N ALA A 523 7.22 7.48 4.38
CA ALA A 523 6.98 7.74 5.80
C ALA A 523 7.36 9.17 6.20
N LEU A 524 8.53 9.67 5.79
CA LEU A 524 8.98 11.04 6.09
C LEU A 524 8.11 12.11 5.43
N ARG A 525 7.62 11.87 4.20
CA ARG A 525 6.61 12.72 3.55
C ARG A 525 5.30 12.72 4.35
N GLY A 526 4.86 11.55 4.81
CA GLY A 526 3.67 11.41 5.65
C GLY A 526 3.78 12.19 6.96
N VAL A 527 4.93 12.14 7.62
CA VAL A 527 5.24 12.92 8.82
C VAL A 527 5.14 14.43 8.53
N SER A 528 5.79 14.90 7.45
CA SER A 528 5.74 16.32 7.07
C SER A 528 4.32 16.77 6.72
N GLY A 529 3.56 15.97 5.97
CA GLY A 529 2.16 16.24 5.64
C GLY A 529 1.27 16.29 6.88
N PHE A 530 1.46 15.35 7.82
CA PHE A 530 0.73 15.34 9.09
C PHE A 530 1.00 16.58 9.94
N LEU A 531 2.28 16.99 10.07
CA LEU A 531 2.65 18.21 10.79
C LEU A 531 2.05 19.47 10.16
N LYS A 532 2.09 19.58 8.84
CA LYS A 532 1.47 20.68 8.08
C LYS A 532 -0.03 20.78 8.33
N LEU A 533 -0.75 19.66 8.21
CA LEU A 533 -2.19 19.66 8.43
C LEU A 533 -2.54 19.98 9.88
N LEU A 534 -1.86 19.36 10.85
CA LEU A 534 -2.16 19.57 12.28
C LEU A 534 -1.88 21.01 12.72
N SER A 535 -0.82 21.63 12.20
CA SER A 535 -0.43 23.01 12.56
C SER A 535 -1.24 24.10 11.84
N SER A 536 -1.83 23.80 10.67
CA SER A 536 -2.65 24.75 9.90
C SER A 536 -4.15 24.65 10.20
N CYS A 537 -4.57 23.75 11.10
CA CYS A 537 -5.97 23.56 11.46
C CYS A 537 -6.40 24.41 12.66
N ASP A 538 -7.08 25.53 12.41
CA ASP A 538 -7.62 26.38 13.48
C ASP A 538 -8.98 25.89 14.01
N VAL A 539 -9.73 25.14 13.21
CA VAL A 539 -11.10 24.72 13.52
C VAL A 539 -11.27 23.24 13.25
N LEU A 540 -11.69 22.49 14.28
CA LEU A 540 -11.91 21.05 14.19
C LEU A 540 -13.40 20.75 14.31
N VAL A 541 -13.97 20.13 13.28
CA VAL A 541 -15.41 19.82 13.23
C VAL A 541 -15.61 18.31 13.34
N THR A 542 -16.30 17.85 14.38
CA THR A 542 -16.56 16.41 14.59
C THR A 542 -17.98 16.02 14.19
N ARG A 543 -18.13 14.85 13.55
CA ARG A 543 -19.46 14.31 13.21
C ARG A 543 -20.18 13.80 14.46
N TYR A 544 -21.50 13.74 14.40
CA TYR A 544 -22.34 13.09 15.41
C TYR A 544 -23.22 12.08 14.68
N PHE A 545 -23.24 10.82 15.11
CA PHE A 545 -24.14 9.82 14.52
C PHE A 545 -25.47 9.88 15.24
N ASP A 546 -26.54 10.16 14.49
CA ASP A 546 -27.88 10.06 15.04
C ASP A 546 -28.21 8.59 15.30
N LYS A 547 -29.00 8.35 16.36
CA LYS A 547 -29.62 7.04 16.53
C LYS A 547 -30.44 6.76 15.26
N PRO A 548 -30.36 5.54 14.72
CA PRO A 548 -31.23 5.16 13.61
C PRO A 548 -32.67 5.46 13.98
N ARG A 549 -33.40 6.15 13.10
CA ARG A 549 -34.85 6.29 13.26
C ARG A 549 -35.47 4.90 13.18
N LYS A 550 -36.50 4.65 13.98
CA LYS A 550 -37.15 3.33 14.10
C LYS A 550 -38.10 3.02 12.93
N ASP A 551 -38.03 3.81 11.87
CA ASP A 551 -39.02 3.85 10.80
C ASP A 551 -38.91 2.61 9.88
#